data_AF-A0A2I3LWX3-F1
#
_entry.id   AF-A0A2I3LWX3-F1
#
_cell.length_a   1.000
_cell.length_b   1.000
_cell.length_c   1.000
_cell.angle_alpha   90.00
_cell.angle_beta   90.00
_cell.angle_gamma   90.00
#
_symmetry.space_group_name_H-M   'P 1'
#
loop_
_entity.id
_entity.type
_entity.pdbx_description
1 polymer ?
#
loop_
_entity_poly.entity_id
_entity_poly.type
_entity_poly.pdbx_seq_one_letter_code
_entity_poly.pdbx_strand_id
1 'polypeptide(L)'
;MGICSQPPTPYGQEFMCVLNFLIVVVCLFLEKKILRLEHFLVVPSEMSSLSGKVQTVLGLVEPSKLGRTLTHEHLAMTFDCCYCPPPPCQEAIAKEPIMMKNLYWIQKNAYSHKENLQLNQETEAIKEELLYFKANGGGALVENTTTGISRDTQTLKRLAEETGVHIISGAGFYVDATHSSETRAMSVEQLTDVLMNEILHGADGTSIKCGVIGEIGCSWPLTESEKKVLQATAHAQAQLGCPVIIHPGRSSRAPFQIIRILQEAGADISKTVMSHLDRTILDKKELLEFAQLGCYLEYDLFGTELLHYQLCPDIDMPDDNKRIRRVRLLVEEGYEDRILVAHDIHTKTRLMKYGGHGYSHILTNVVPKMLLRAGVTTKTYECIRVIAQTERLPSQFPPPLLDQASVVAL
;
A
#
# COMPACT_ATOMS: atom_id res chain seq x y z
N MET A 1 55.56 63.70 28.39
CA MET A 1 55.19 63.39 27.00
C MET A 1 55.45 61.90 26.81
N GLY A 2 54.50 60.97 26.95
CA GLY A 2 53.09 60.99 26.59
C GLY A 2 52.92 60.28 25.24
N ILE A 3 53.07 58.95 25.20
CA ILE A 3 52.78 58.15 24.01
C ILE A 3 51.34 57.66 24.13
N CYS A 4 50.54 58.12 23.17
CA CYS A 4 49.09 57.99 23.11
C CYS A 4 48.69 56.59 22.63
N SER A 5 47.84 55.91 23.40
CA SER A 5 47.12 54.69 23.03
C SER A 5 45.97 55.03 22.09
N GLN A 6 45.96 54.42 20.90
CA GLN A 6 44.82 54.50 19.97
C GLN A 6 43.69 53.54 20.39
N PRO A 7 42.41 53.91 20.19
CA PRO A 7 41.27 53.05 20.50
C PRO A 7 41.04 51.98 19.41
N PRO A 8 40.42 50.83 19.75
CA PRO A 8 40.09 49.81 18.77
C PRO A 8 38.97 50.28 17.83
N THR A 9 39.10 49.93 16.55
CA THR A 9 38.14 50.26 15.50
C THR A 9 36.81 49.49 15.63
N PRO A 10 35.68 50.05 15.16
CA PRO A 10 34.33 49.46 15.35
C PRO A 10 34.12 48.07 14.72
N TYR A 11 34.96 47.69 13.77
CA TYR A 11 34.81 46.46 12.97
C TYR A 11 35.21 45.16 13.71
N GLY A 12 35.89 45.24 14.85
CA GLY A 12 36.32 44.05 15.60
C GLY A 12 35.27 43.45 16.53
N GLN A 13 34.34 44.27 17.03
CA GLN A 13 33.29 43.83 17.97
C GLN A 13 32.10 43.18 17.27
N GLU A 14 31.72 43.63 16.07
CA GLU A 14 30.64 43.01 15.30
C GLU A 14 31.02 41.61 14.79
N PHE A 15 32.28 41.40 14.39
CA PHE A 15 32.73 40.09 13.88
C PHE A 15 32.74 39.00 14.96
N MET A 16 33.13 39.35 16.20
CA MET A 16 33.08 38.42 17.33
C MET A 16 31.64 38.11 17.78
N CYS A 17 30.72 39.07 17.63
CA CYS A 17 29.31 38.87 17.98
C CYS A 17 28.62 37.91 16.98
N VAL A 18 28.90 38.04 15.68
CA VAL A 18 28.39 37.15 14.64
C VAL A 18 28.96 35.74 14.78
N LEU A 19 30.24 35.60 15.10
CA LEU A 19 30.87 34.27 15.27
C LEU A 19 30.32 33.54 16.50
N ASN A 20 30.13 34.25 17.62
CA ASN A 20 29.50 33.66 18.82
C ASN A 20 28.02 33.30 18.58
N PHE A 21 27.28 34.11 17.82
CA PHE A 21 25.91 33.78 17.45
C PHE A 21 25.85 32.53 16.55
N LEU A 22 26.77 32.40 15.59
CA LEU A 22 26.86 31.22 14.73
C LEU A 22 27.22 29.95 15.52
N ILE A 23 28.13 30.05 16.49
CA ILE A 23 28.50 28.93 17.37
C ILE A 23 27.32 28.52 18.26
N VAL A 24 26.58 29.47 18.84
CA VAL A 24 25.39 29.17 19.65
C VAL A 24 24.28 28.55 18.80
N VAL A 25 24.06 29.02 17.57
CA VAL A 25 23.09 28.42 16.64
C VAL A 25 23.51 27.01 16.24
N VAL A 26 24.79 26.78 15.94
CA VAL A 26 25.31 25.44 15.62
C VAL A 26 25.25 24.50 16.82
N CYS A 27 25.58 24.97 18.03
CA CYS A 27 25.46 24.19 19.26
C CYS A 27 24.00 23.88 19.60
N LEU A 28 23.06 24.82 19.45
CA LEU A 28 21.62 24.56 19.63
C LEU A 28 21.08 23.61 18.56
N PHE A 29 21.62 23.64 17.33
CA PHE A 29 21.25 22.71 16.27
C PHE A 29 21.81 21.31 16.52
N LEU A 30 23.02 21.22 17.10
CA LEU A 30 23.65 19.97 17.53
C LEU A 30 22.98 19.39 18.79
N GLU A 31 22.66 20.20 19.79
CA GLU A 31 21.90 19.78 20.98
C GLU A 31 20.49 19.35 20.62
N LYS A 32 19.78 20.03 19.70
CA LYS A 32 18.51 19.54 19.16
C LYS A 32 18.65 18.26 18.35
N LYS A 33 19.79 18.02 17.68
CA LYS A 33 20.11 16.74 17.02
C LYS A 33 20.41 15.63 18.03
N ILE A 34 21.09 15.96 19.13
CA ILE A 34 21.47 15.02 20.19
C ILE A 34 20.26 14.64 21.05
N LEU A 35 19.39 15.59 21.40
CA LEU A 35 18.10 15.31 22.05
C LEU A 35 17.13 14.55 21.13
N ARG A 36 17.27 14.69 19.79
CA ARG A 36 16.55 13.85 18.81
C ARG A 36 17.09 12.41 18.74
N LEU A 37 18.32 12.14 19.19
CA LEU A 37 18.88 10.78 19.16
C LEU A 37 18.40 9.91 20.34
N GLU A 38 18.06 10.51 21.48
CA GLU A 38 17.66 9.74 22.67
C GLU A 38 16.25 9.12 22.57
N HIS A 39 15.35 9.68 21.74
CA HIS A 39 14.03 9.12 21.45
C HIS A 39 13.99 8.15 20.26
N PHE A 40 15.09 7.99 19.53
CA PHE A 40 15.17 7.20 18.28
C PHE A 40 15.92 5.86 18.43
N LEU A 41 16.21 5.43 19.65
CA LEU A 41 16.80 4.13 19.95
C LEU A 41 15.71 3.05 20.06
N VAL A 42 14.91 2.87 19.01
CA VAL A 42 14.24 1.58 18.83
C VAL A 42 15.33 0.55 18.49
N VAL A 43 15.33 -0.54 19.25
CA VAL A 43 16.51 -1.37 19.51
C VAL A 43 16.92 -2.15 18.23
N PRO A 44 18.21 -2.09 17.80
CA PRO A 44 18.74 -2.90 16.70
C PRO A 44 18.48 -4.41 16.85
N SER A 45 18.29 -4.89 18.08
CA SER A 45 18.04 -6.30 18.38
C SER A 45 16.63 -6.78 17.98
N GLU A 46 15.60 -5.94 18.09
CA GLU A 46 14.24 -6.35 17.69
C GLU A 46 14.13 -6.40 16.16
N MET A 47 14.67 -5.38 15.47
CA MET A 47 14.73 -5.36 14.00
C MET A 47 15.51 -6.53 13.40
N SER A 48 16.62 -6.92 14.05
CA SER A 48 17.42 -8.09 13.65
C SER A 48 16.58 -9.38 13.61
N SER A 49 15.61 -9.53 14.52
CA SER A 49 14.76 -10.72 14.57
C SER A 49 13.63 -10.76 13.52
N LEU A 50 13.24 -9.60 13.01
CA LEU A 50 12.19 -9.45 11.99
C LEU A 50 12.73 -9.58 10.56
N SER A 51 13.99 -9.19 10.35
CA SER A 51 14.66 -9.25 9.05
C SER A 51 14.59 -10.66 8.43
N GLY A 52 14.26 -10.72 7.14
CA GLY A 52 14.13 -11.97 6.39
C GLY A 52 12.84 -12.75 6.64
N LYS A 53 11.98 -12.30 7.55
CA LYS A 53 10.73 -13.00 7.93
C LYS A 53 9.48 -12.24 7.51
N VAL A 54 8.35 -12.92 7.61
CA VAL A 54 7.03 -12.32 7.40
C VAL A 54 6.22 -12.38 8.68
N GLN A 55 5.80 -11.21 9.16
CA GLN A 55 4.92 -11.09 10.31
C GLN A 55 3.47 -11.34 9.86
N THR A 56 2.89 -12.42 10.36
CA THR A 56 1.46 -12.75 10.21
C THR A 56 0.70 -12.40 11.50
N VAL A 57 -0.62 -12.45 11.48
CA VAL A 57 -1.45 -12.28 12.69
C VAL A 57 -1.20 -13.39 13.74
N LEU A 58 -0.56 -14.50 13.36
CA LEU A 58 -0.16 -15.60 14.26
C LEU A 58 1.31 -15.55 14.67
N GLY A 59 2.08 -14.55 14.21
CA GLY A 59 3.51 -14.43 14.48
C GLY A 59 4.38 -14.54 13.23
N LEU A 60 5.68 -14.69 13.45
CA LEU A 60 6.68 -14.73 12.38
C LEU A 60 6.67 -16.06 11.64
N VAL A 61 6.75 -15.97 10.31
CA VAL A 61 6.79 -17.10 9.39
C VAL A 61 7.93 -16.89 8.40
N GLU A 62 8.65 -17.96 8.07
CA GLU A 62 9.67 -17.92 7.03
C GLU A 62 9.00 -17.73 5.64
N PRO A 63 9.52 -16.85 4.75
CA PRO A 63 8.88 -16.57 3.46
C PRO A 63 8.60 -17.83 2.62
N SER A 64 9.46 -18.84 2.72
CA SER A 64 9.32 -20.14 2.04
C SER A 64 8.08 -20.94 2.45
N LYS A 65 7.42 -20.59 3.57
CA LYS A 65 6.24 -21.26 4.09
C LYS A 65 4.92 -20.61 3.66
N LEU A 66 4.95 -19.41 3.08
CA LEU A 66 3.74 -18.67 2.73
C LEU A 66 2.97 -19.30 1.57
N GLY A 67 3.63 -20.08 0.71
CA GLY A 67 3.01 -20.66 -0.48
C GLY A 67 2.58 -19.57 -1.48
N ARG A 68 1.51 -19.83 -2.23
CA ARG A 68 0.92 -18.84 -3.13
C ARG A 68 0.20 -17.76 -2.32
N THR A 69 0.43 -16.50 -2.64
CA THR A 69 -0.11 -15.37 -1.87
C THR A 69 -0.85 -14.34 -2.69
N LEU A 70 -2.02 -13.94 -2.21
CA LEU A 70 -2.75 -12.77 -2.71
C LEU A 70 -2.26 -11.53 -1.96
N THR A 71 -1.81 -10.50 -2.69
CA THR A 71 -1.14 -9.34 -2.08
C THR A 71 -2.07 -8.20 -1.71
N HIS A 72 -3.36 -8.32 -2.04
CA HIS A 72 -4.35 -7.29 -1.76
C HIS A 72 -5.75 -7.87 -1.61
N GLU A 73 -6.19 -8.08 -0.39
CA GLU A 73 -7.53 -8.56 -0.07
C GLU A 73 -8.10 -7.85 1.16
N HIS A 74 -9.42 -7.96 1.37
CA HIS A 74 -10.07 -7.56 2.61
C HIS A 74 -10.93 -8.70 3.15
N LEU A 75 -10.94 -8.85 4.47
CA LEU A 75 -11.65 -9.94 5.16
C LEU A 75 -12.67 -9.45 6.18
N ALA A 76 -12.57 -8.22 6.67
CA ALA A 76 -13.42 -7.75 7.76
C ALA A 76 -13.72 -6.24 7.71
N MET A 77 -13.89 -5.67 6.51
CA MET A 77 -14.02 -4.22 6.33
C MET A 77 -15.44 -3.68 6.26
N THR A 78 -15.56 -2.36 6.46
CA THR A 78 -16.71 -1.57 6.00
C THR A 78 -16.28 -0.55 4.95
N PHE A 79 -17.13 -0.30 3.95
CA PHE A 79 -16.79 0.60 2.84
C PHE A 79 -17.80 1.73 2.64
N ASP A 80 -18.40 2.18 3.74
CA ASP A 80 -19.41 3.25 3.75
C ASP A 80 -18.88 4.57 3.18
N CYS A 81 -17.57 4.84 3.30
CA CYS A 81 -16.93 6.04 2.77
C CYS A 81 -17.01 6.16 1.25
N CYS A 82 -17.29 5.05 0.55
CA CYS A 82 -17.45 4.99 -0.90
C CYS A 82 -18.91 4.88 -1.33
N TYR A 83 -19.88 5.01 -0.40
CA TYR A 83 -21.30 4.95 -0.74
C TYR A 83 -21.69 6.03 -1.75
N CYS A 84 -22.37 5.59 -2.81
CA CYS A 84 -22.91 6.43 -3.87
C CYS A 84 -24.45 6.34 -3.83
N PRO A 85 -25.20 7.46 -3.81
CA PRO A 85 -26.66 7.41 -3.91
C PRO A 85 -27.12 6.58 -5.12
N PRO A 86 -28.17 5.74 -4.98
CA PRO A 86 -28.70 5.00 -6.11
C PRO A 86 -29.24 5.95 -7.19
N PRO A 87 -29.33 5.48 -8.45
CA PRO A 87 -29.97 6.26 -9.51
C PRO A 87 -31.40 6.66 -9.14
N PRO A 88 -31.90 7.80 -9.64
CA PRO A 88 -33.27 8.24 -9.38
C PRO A 88 -34.30 7.15 -9.70
N CYS A 89 -35.30 7.01 -8.83
CA CYS A 89 -36.37 6.01 -8.92
C CYS A 89 -35.92 4.57 -8.69
N GLN A 90 -34.68 4.34 -8.23
CA GLN A 90 -34.14 3.01 -7.90
C GLN A 90 -33.79 2.89 -6.40
N GLU A 91 -34.33 3.78 -5.56
CA GLU A 91 -34.08 3.80 -4.11
C GLU A 91 -34.70 2.60 -3.38
N ALA A 92 -35.76 2.01 -3.94
CA ALA A 92 -36.42 0.85 -3.35
C ALA A 92 -35.55 -0.40 -3.46
N ILE A 93 -35.00 -0.70 -4.65
CA ILE A 93 -34.15 -1.88 -4.89
C ILE A 93 -32.83 -1.80 -4.10
N ALA A 94 -32.30 -0.59 -3.88
CA ALA A 94 -31.10 -0.34 -3.07
C ALA A 94 -31.24 -0.71 -1.58
N LYS A 95 -32.47 -0.88 -1.09
CA LYS A 95 -32.80 -1.21 0.31
C LYS A 95 -33.28 -2.66 0.48
N GLU A 96 -33.49 -3.38 -0.61
CA GLU A 96 -33.84 -4.80 -0.53
C GLU A 96 -32.63 -5.62 -0.05
N PRO A 97 -32.82 -6.76 0.64
CA PRO A 97 -31.71 -7.68 0.91
C PRO A 97 -31.04 -8.16 -0.37
N ILE A 98 -29.77 -8.60 -0.28
CA ILE A 98 -29.09 -9.23 -1.42
C ILE A 98 -29.81 -10.55 -1.78
N MET A 99 -30.37 -10.61 -2.99
CA MET A 99 -31.13 -11.75 -3.50
C MET A 99 -30.75 -12.04 -4.95
N MET A 100 -30.97 -13.27 -5.40
CA MET A 100 -30.70 -13.64 -6.79
C MET A 100 -31.40 -12.71 -7.81
N LYS A 101 -32.63 -12.25 -7.51
CA LYS A 101 -33.42 -11.37 -8.38
C LYS A 101 -32.85 -9.95 -8.56
N ASN A 102 -32.09 -9.43 -7.59
CA ASN A 102 -31.53 -8.07 -7.62
C ASN A 102 -30.00 -8.06 -7.78
N LEU A 103 -29.35 -9.22 -7.79
CA LEU A 103 -27.90 -9.35 -7.82
C LEU A 103 -27.25 -8.59 -8.99
N TYR A 104 -27.82 -8.70 -10.21
CA TYR A 104 -27.30 -7.98 -11.37
C TYR A 104 -27.35 -6.45 -11.18
N TRP A 105 -28.43 -5.94 -10.57
CA TRP A 105 -28.55 -4.52 -10.27
C TRP A 105 -27.47 -4.08 -9.27
N ILE A 106 -27.24 -4.87 -8.23
CA ILE A 106 -26.20 -4.60 -7.22
C ILE A 106 -24.82 -4.63 -7.89
N GLN A 107 -24.53 -5.60 -8.76
CA GLN A 107 -23.25 -5.65 -9.48
C GLN A 107 -22.99 -4.41 -10.33
N LYS A 108 -24.03 -3.82 -10.94
CA LYS A 108 -23.89 -2.58 -11.73
C LYS A 108 -23.93 -1.30 -10.89
N ASN A 109 -24.33 -1.40 -9.62
CA ASN A 109 -24.42 -0.29 -8.67
C ASN A 109 -23.80 -0.70 -7.32
N ALA A 110 -22.60 -1.27 -7.36
CA ALA A 110 -21.97 -1.95 -6.22
C ALA A 110 -21.86 -1.05 -4.98
N TYR A 111 -21.70 0.26 -5.20
CA TYR A 111 -21.55 1.27 -4.15
C TYR A 111 -22.87 1.95 -3.76
N SER A 112 -24.00 1.57 -4.35
CA SER A 112 -25.32 2.09 -3.99
C SER A 112 -26.14 1.15 -3.11
N HIS A 113 -25.59 -0.01 -2.75
CA HIS A 113 -26.24 -1.00 -1.90
C HIS A 113 -25.51 -1.09 -0.55
N LYS A 114 -26.08 -0.52 0.51
CA LYS A 114 -25.38 -0.41 1.82
C LYS A 114 -24.96 -1.76 2.38
N GLU A 115 -25.82 -2.77 2.32
CA GLU A 115 -25.46 -4.11 2.80
C GLU A 115 -24.28 -4.70 2.02
N ASN A 116 -24.11 -4.35 0.74
CA ASN A 116 -23.01 -4.86 -0.08
C ASN A 116 -21.64 -4.33 0.40
N LEU A 117 -21.63 -3.18 1.08
CA LEU A 117 -20.43 -2.51 1.60
C LEU A 117 -20.04 -2.95 3.02
N GLN A 118 -20.77 -3.90 3.61
CA GLN A 118 -20.56 -4.37 4.98
C GLN A 118 -19.96 -5.78 4.98
N LEU A 119 -18.74 -5.91 4.47
CA LEU A 119 -18.06 -7.20 4.33
C LEU A 119 -17.79 -7.85 5.70
N ASN A 120 -17.57 -7.04 6.73
CA ASN A 120 -17.43 -7.47 8.14
C ASN A 120 -18.60 -8.30 8.70
N GLN A 121 -19.75 -8.33 8.04
CA GLN A 121 -20.90 -9.16 8.42
C GLN A 121 -20.85 -10.59 7.83
N GLU A 122 -19.86 -10.90 6.99
CA GLU A 122 -19.78 -12.15 6.21
C GLU A 122 -18.63 -13.07 6.64
N THR A 123 -18.15 -12.96 7.88
CA THR A 123 -17.02 -13.74 8.42
C THR A 123 -17.13 -15.25 8.15
N GLU A 124 -18.31 -15.85 8.29
CA GLU A 124 -18.50 -17.29 8.03
C GLU A 124 -18.33 -17.65 6.56
N ALA A 125 -18.88 -16.83 5.65
CA ALA A 125 -18.68 -17.02 4.22
C ALA A 125 -17.19 -16.87 3.86
N ILE A 126 -16.54 -15.85 4.41
CA ILE A 126 -15.11 -15.60 4.20
C ILE A 126 -14.27 -16.78 4.68
N LYS A 127 -14.57 -17.36 5.85
CA LYS A 127 -13.91 -18.59 6.32
C LYS A 127 -14.05 -19.74 5.34
N GLU A 128 -15.27 -20.02 4.85
CA GLU A 128 -15.52 -21.08 3.86
C GLU A 128 -14.69 -20.85 2.59
N GLU A 129 -14.60 -19.61 2.12
CA GLU A 129 -13.80 -19.28 0.94
C GLU A 129 -12.29 -19.35 1.16
N LEU A 130 -11.80 -19.02 2.35
CA LEU A 130 -10.40 -19.20 2.72
C LEU A 130 -10.02 -20.68 2.79
N LEU A 131 -10.91 -21.55 3.29
CA LEU A 131 -10.74 -23.00 3.22
C LEU A 131 -10.71 -23.48 1.76
N TYR A 132 -11.60 -22.95 0.92
CA TYR A 132 -11.60 -23.25 -0.51
C TYR A 132 -10.32 -22.74 -1.21
N PHE A 133 -9.83 -21.55 -0.88
CA PHE A 133 -8.56 -21.01 -1.35
C PHE A 133 -7.38 -21.90 -0.95
N LYS A 134 -7.33 -22.33 0.32
CA LYS A 134 -6.34 -23.28 0.83
C LYS A 134 -6.36 -24.60 0.05
N ALA A 135 -7.55 -25.15 -0.18
CA ALA A 135 -7.73 -26.39 -0.94
C ALA A 135 -7.26 -26.27 -2.40
N ASN A 136 -7.33 -25.07 -2.99
CA ASN A 136 -6.82 -24.77 -4.34
C ASN A 136 -5.33 -24.37 -4.37
N GLY A 137 -4.60 -24.58 -3.27
CA GLY A 137 -3.15 -24.34 -3.16
C GLY A 137 -2.78 -22.91 -2.77
N GLY A 138 -3.74 -22.10 -2.33
CA GLY A 138 -3.51 -20.82 -1.67
C GLY A 138 -2.82 -21.02 -0.32
N GLY A 139 -1.85 -20.17 0.02
CA GLY A 139 -1.07 -20.31 1.24
C GLY A 139 -1.17 -19.10 2.18
N ALA A 140 -1.20 -17.90 1.62
CA ALA A 140 -1.29 -16.66 2.39
C ALA A 140 -2.12 -15.59 1.67
N LEU A 141 -2.47 -14.53 2.40
CA LEU A 141 -2.93 -13.27 1.83
C LEU A 141 -2.45 -12.08 2.67
N VAL A 142 -2.42 -10.92 2.05
CA VAL A 142 -2.25 -9.62 2.71
C VAL A 142 -3.62 -8.98 2.84
N GLU A 143 -3.99 -8.64 4.07
CA GLU A 143 -5.24 -8.00 4.43
C GLU A 143 -4.99 -6.50 4.58
N ASN A 144 -5.51 -5.72 3.64
CA ASN A 144 -5.18 -4.30 3.49
C ASN A 144 -6.17 -3.37 4.18
N THR A 145 -7.08 -3.88 5.03
CA THR A 145 -8.00 -3.01 5.74
C THR A 145 -7.26 -2.25 6.83
N THR A 146 -7.30 -0.91 6.78
CA THR A 146 -6.58 -0.03 7.69
C THR A 146 -7.51 0.88 8.51
N THR A 147 -6.93 1.81 9.28
CA THR A 147 -7.71 2.81 10.03
C THR A 147 -8.59 3.61 9.08
N GLY A 148 -9.88 3.66 9.38
CA GLY A 148 -10.90 4.35 8.58
C GLY A 148 -11.87 3.43 7.84
N ILE A 149 -11.52 2.15 7.66
CA ILE A 149 -12.36 1.14 6.97
C ILE A 149 -12.60 -0.13 7.82
N SER A 150 -12.51 0.03 9.14
CA SER A 150 -12.90 -0.97 10.15
C SER A 150 -12.03 -2.23 10.22
N ARG A 151 -10.69 -2.10 10.25
CA ARG A 151 -9.79 -3.22 10.54
C ARG A 151 -10.17 -3.93 11.85
N ASP A 152 -10.11 -5.27 11.85
CA ASP A 152 -10.36 -6.12 13.02
C ASP A 152 -9.34 -7.26 13.10
N THR A 153 -8.18 -6.97 13.69
CA THR A 153 -7.10 -7.95 13.87
C THR A 153 -7.49 -9.22 14.64
N GLN A 154 -8.47 -9.17 15.55
CA GLN A 154 -8.93 -10.38 16.26
C GLN A 154 -9.70 -11.32 15.34
N THR A 155 -10.56 -10.77 14.48
CA THR A 155 -11.22 -11.54 13.43
C THR A 155 -10.20 -12.15 12.46
N LEU A 156 -9.18 -11.37 12.06
CA LEU A 156 -8.11 -11.89 11.21
C LEU A 156 -7.37 -13.06 11.85
N LYS A 157 -7.02 -12.94 13.14
CA LYS A 157 -6.36 -14.01 13.90
C LYS A 157 -7.21 -15.28 13.94
N ARG A 158 -8.50 -15.15 14.28
CA ARG A 158 -9.44 -16.29 14.29
C ARG A 158 -9.52 -16.98 12.93
N LEU A 159 -9.65 -16.20 11.84
CA LEU A 159 -9.69 -16.74 10.48
C LEU A 159 -8.39 -17.48 10.13
N ALA A 160 -7.23 -16.96 10.52
CA ALA A 160 -5.95 -17.63 10.28
C ALA A 160 -5.86 -18.98 11.04
N GLU A 161 -6.30 -19.02 12.29
CA GLU A 161 -6.33 -20.24 13.11
C GLU A 161 -7.29 -21.30 12.55
N GLU A 162 -8.50 -20.89 12.15
CA GLU A 162 -9.54 -21.82 11.69
C GLU A 162 -9.30 -22.36 10.26
N THR A 163 -8.59 -21.60 9.41
CA THR A 163 -8.41 -21.94 7.99
C THR A 163 -7.01 -22.46 7.66
N GLY A 164 -6.02 -22.15 8.48
CA GLY A 164 -4.60 -22.43 8.19
C GLY A 164 -4.03 -21.61 7.03
N VAL A 165 -4.72 -20.55 6.59
CA VAL A 165 -4.18 -19.54 5.67
C VAL A 165 -3.38 -18.51 6.46
N HIS A 166 -2.18 -18.19 6.00
CA HIS A 166 -1.40 -17.11 6.62
C HIS A 166 -2.02 -15.75 6.28
N ILE A 167 -2.38 -14.96 7.29
CA ILE A 167 -2.94 -13.62 7.10
C ILE A 167 -1.93 -12.59 7.58
N ILE A 168 -1.56 -11.66 6.69
CA ILE A 168 -0.64 -10.56 6.96
C ILE A 168 -1.48 -9.29 7.06
N SER A 169 -1.64 -8.75 8.27
CA SER A 169 -2.45 -7.54 8.48
C SER A 169 -1.68 -6.28 8.08
N GLY A 170 -2.39 -5.35 7.47
CA GLY A 170 -1.91 -4.03 7.08
C GLY A 170 -2.02 -2.97 8.17
N ALA A 171 -1.03 -2.09 8.25
CA ALA A 171 -0.98 -0.91 9.13
C ALA A 171 -1.35 0.38 8.40
N GLY A 172 -1.83 1.39 9.13
CA GLY A 172 -1.94 2.77 8.62
C GLY A 172 -3.35 3.30 8.43
N PHE A 173 -3.50 4.18 7.44
CA PHE A 173 -4.68 5.05 7.29
C PHE A 173 -5.15 5.05 5.84
N TYR A 174 -6.47 4.98 5.66
CA TYR A 174 -7.08 5.03 4.34
C TYR A 174 -7.17 6.46 3.79
N VAL A 175 -8.17 6.75 2.95
CA VAL A 175 -8.29 8.07 2.28
C VAL A 175 -8.71 9.16 3.25
N ASP A 176 -8.50 10.42 2.86
CA ASP A 176 -8.84 11.60 3.65
C ASP A 176 -10.28 11.54 4.20
N ALA A 177 -11.25 11.10 3.40
CA ALA A 177 -12.66 11.02 3.80
C ALA A 177 -12.91 10.17 5.06
N THR A 178 -11.99 9.27 5.43
CA THR A 178 -12.07 8.44 6.63
C THR A 178 -11.18 8.92 7.78
N HIS A 179 -10.38 9.97 7.59
CA HIS A 179 -9.53 10.52 8.65
C HIS A 179 -10.37 11.25 9.70
N SER A 180 -10.22 10.82 10.96
CA SER A 180 -10.83 11.48 12.12
C SER A 180 -10.24 12.86 12.39
N SER A 181 -10.88 13.65 13.25
CA SER A 181 -10.33 14.94 13.72
C SER A 181 -8.94 14.78 14.33
N GLU A 182 -8.73 13.70 15.07
CA GLU A 182 -7.46 13.38 15.74
C GLU A 182 -6.39 13.08 14.70
N THR A 183 -6.69 12.22 13.72
CA THR A 183 -5.76 11.88 12.62
C THR A 183 -5.32 13.13 11.86
N ARG A 184 -6.26 14.05 11.61
CA ARG A 184 -5.99 15.32 10.92
C ARG A 184 -5.14 16.26 11.74
N ALA A 185 -5.29 16.26 13.06
CA ALA A 185 -4.53 17.09 13.97
C ALA A 185 -3.10 16.56 14.21
N MET A 186 -2.87 15.25 14.04
CA MET A 186 -1.56 14.64 14.26
C MET A 186 -0.47 15.23 13.34
N SER A 187 0.73 15.42 13.90
CA SER A 187 1.93 15.72 13.12
C SER A 187 2.42 14.49 12.37
N VAL A 188 3.37 14.68 11.45
CA VAL A 188 4.01 13.57 10.72
C VAL A 188 4.70 12.61 11.70
N GLU A 189 5.34 13.13 12.75
CA GLU A 189 6.00 12.34 13.79
C GLU A 189 4.98 11.48 14.55
N GLN A 190 3.86 12.06 14.98
CA GLN A 190 2.82 11.30 15.68
C GLN A 190 2.20 10.21 14.81
N LEU A 191 1.97 10.50 13.51
CA LEU A 191 1.52 9.48 12.55
C LEU A 191 2.58 8.39 12.35
N THR A 192 3.86 8.75 12.35
CA THR A 192 4.97 7.79 12.26
C THR A 192 4.96 6.86 13.47
N ASP A 193 4.80 7.39 14.68
CA ASP A 193 4.75 6.61 15.91
C ASP A 193 3.60 5.61 15.91
N VAL A 194 2.41 5.99 15.40
CA VAL A 194 1.28 5.08 15.25
C VAL A 194 1.64 3.91 14.33
N LEU A 195 2.20 4.19 13.14
CA LEU A 195 2.62 3.16 12.18
C LEU A 195 3.67 2.22 12.76
N MET A 196 4.68 2.78 13.43
CA MET A 196 5.73 2.00 14.10
C MET A 196 5.14 1.09 15.17
N ASN A 197 4.21 1.61 15.99
CA ASN A 197 3.57 0.83 17.05
C ASN A 197 2.74 -0.35 16.50
N GLU A 198 1.99 -0.15 15.41
CA GLU A 198 1.20 -1.22 14.78
C GLU A 198 2.07 -2.38 14.26
N ILE A 199 3.28 -2.08 13.78
CA ILE A 199 4.24 -3.07 13.29
C ILE A 199 5.01 -3.73 14.44
N LEU A 200 5.43 -2.96 15.45
CA LEU A 200 6.36 -3.44 16.48
C LEU A 200 5.65 -4.04 17.71
N HIS A 201 4.47 -3.54 18.06
CA HIS A 201 3.82 -3.85 19.34
C HIS A 201 2.43 -4.43 19.18
N GLY A 202 1.64 -3.89 18.26
CA GLY A 202 0.31 -4.41 17.94
C GLY A 202 -0.67 -3.33 17.50
N ALA A 203 -1.76 -3.79 16.89
CA ALA A 203 -2.82 -2.96 16.35
C ALA A 203 -4.17 -3.19 17.07
N ASP A 204 -5.09 -2.25 16.91
CA ASP A 204 -6.49 -2.31 17.39
C ASP A 204 -6.63 -2.57 18.91
N GLY A 205 -5.68 -2.09 19.71
CA GLY A 205 -5.66 -2.33 21.16
C GLY A 205 -5.29 -3.77 21.55
N THR A 206 -4.72 -4.54 20.63
CA THR A 206 -4.25 -5.91 20.84
C THR A 206 -2.73 -6.01 20.76
N SER A 207 -2.18 -7.20 21.02
CA SER A 207 -0.76 -7.52 20.76
C SER A 207 -0.52 -8.12 19.36
N ILE A 208 -1.53 -8.13 18.49
CA ILE A 208 -1.43 -8.67 17.13
C ILE A 208 -0.76 -7.62 16.26
N LYS A 209 0.42 -7.96 15.73
CA LYS A 209 1.25 -7.05 14.93
C LYS A 209 0.85 -7.08 13.46
N CYS A 210 0.91 -5.91 12.83
CA CYS A 210 0.82 -5.80 11.38
C CYS A 210 2.15 -6.23 10.72
N GLY A 211 2.08 -6.70 9.48
CA GLY A 211 3.26 -7.15 8.73
C GLY A 211 3.70 -6.23 7.59
N VAL A 212 2.82 -5.33 7.16
CA VAL A 212 3.07 -4.33 6.11
C VAL A 212 2.46 -2.99 6.51
N ILE A 213 2.96 -1.89 5.96
CA ILE A 213 2.29 -0.59 6.05
C ILE A 213 1.41 -0.43 4.81
N GLY A 214 0.11 -0.51 4.96
CA GLY A 214 -0.84 -0.30 3.90
C GLY A 214 -2.17 -1.04 4.10
N GLU A 215 -3.17 -0.77 3.27
CA GLU A 215 -3.09 0.21 2.19
C GLU A 215 -3.12 1.65 2.71
N ILE A 216 -2.19 2.48 2.22
CA ILE A 216 -2.18 3.92 2.50
C ILE A 216 -3.04 4.61 1.46
N GLY A 217 -4.16 5.18 1.90
CA GLY A 217 -5.15 5.75 1.01
C GLY A 217 -4.78 7.14 0.50
N CYS A 218 -4.83 7.32 -0.82
CA CYS A 218 -4.62 8.59 -1.47
C CYS A 218 -5.81 8.94 -2.38
N SER A 219 -6.42 10.09 -2.14
CA SER A 219 -7.40 10.67 -3.05
C SER A 219 -6.72 11.38 -4.23
N TRP A 220 -7.52 11.95 -5.13
CA TRP A 220 -7.02 12.86 -6.16
C TRP A 220 -7.90 14.11 -6.28
N PRO A 221 -7.32 15.32 -6.19
CA PRO A 221 -5.95 15.63 -5.79
C PRO A 221 -5.63 15.24 -4.34
N LEU A 222 -4.35 14.98 -4.02
CA LEU A 222 -3.91 14.67 -2.65
C LEU A 222 -4.24 15.79 -1.66
N THR A 223 -4.86 15.44 -0.54
CA THR A 223 -5.10 16.39 0.55
C THR A 223 -3.86 16.61 1.42
N GLU A 224 -3.88 17.65 2.26
CA GLU A 224 -2.80 17.88 3.24
C GLU A 224 -2.71 16.75 4.28
N SER A 225 -3.83 16.15 4.66
CA SER A 225 -3.81 15.03 5.60
C SER A 225 -3.17 13.80 4.98
N GLU A 226 -3.50 13.48 3.73
CA GLU A 226 -2.92 12.34 3.01
C GLU A 226 -1.42 12.54 2.74
N LYS A 227 -0.99 13.77 2.42
CA LYS A 227 0.44 14.10 2.31
C LYS A 227 1.20 13.84 3.60
N LYS A 228 0.65 14.24 4.75
CA LYS A 228 1.26 13.95 6.07
C LYS A 228 1.37 12.45 6.33
N VAL A 229 0.32 11.69 6.00
CA VAL A 229 0.32 10.22 6.14
C VAL A 229 1.36 9.58 5.22
N LEU A 230 1.51 10.03 3.97
CA LEU A 230 2.56 9.56 3.06
C LEU A 230 3.98 9.84 3.59
N GLN A 231 4.22 11.03 4.13
CA GLN A 231 5.51 11.38 4.75
C GLN A 231 5.78 10.49 5.98
N ALA A 232 4.79 10.29 6.83
CA ALA A 232 4.90 9.40 7.99
C ALA A 232 5.16 7.94 7.59
N THR A 233 4.50 7.49 6.51
CA THR A 233 4.72 6.17 5.91
C THR A 233 6.16 6.00 5.47
N ALA A 234 6.72 6.98 4.76
CA ALA A 234 8.12 6.95 4.34
C ALA A 234 9.09 6.91 5.53
N HIS A 235 8.85 7.71 6.57
CA HIS A 235 9.68 7.72 7.78
C HIS A 235 9.61 6.40 8.56
N ALA A 236 8.43 5.79 8.66
CA ALA A 236 8.26 4.49 9.30
C ALA A 236 8.94 3.39 8.47
N GLN A 237 8.74 3.38 7.15
CA GLN A 237 9.37 2.41 6.25
C GLN A 237 10.89 2.51 6.27
N ALA A 238 11.45 3.72 6.26
CA ALA A 238 12.90 3.92 6.31
C ALA A 238 13.53 3.35 7.59
N GLN A 239 12.79 3.37 8.70
CA GLN A 239 13.21 2.79 9.97
C GLN A 239 12.98 1.28 10.03
N LEU A 240 11.85 0.77 9.54
CA LEU A 240 11.47 -0.64 9.69
C LEU A 240 11.99 -1.53 8.57
N GLY A 241 12.19 -0.98 7.37
CA GLY A 241 12.50 -1.72 6.16
C GLY A 241 11.37 -2.64 5.67
N CYS A 242 10.13 -2.45 6.17
CA CYS A 242 8.97 -3.26 5.81
C CYS A 242 8.36 -2.86 4.45
N PRO A 243 7.51 -3.70 3.84
CA PRO A 243 6.77 -3.34 2.63
C PRO A 243 5.77 -2.20 2.89
N VAL A 244 5.56 -1.36 1.89
CA VAL A 244 4.51 -0.33 1.85
C VAL A 244 3.54 -0.62 0.71
N ILE A 245 2.24 -0.51 0.94
CA ILE A 245 1.19 -0.68 -0.07
C ILE A 245 0.39 0.62 -0.18
N ILE A 246 0.24 1.13 -1.40
CA ILE A 246 -0.38 2.43 -1.67
C ILE A 246 -1.63 2.25 -2.52
N HIS A 247 -2.75 2.84 -2.07
CA HIS A 247 -3.94 3.03 -2.89
C HIS A 247 -3.94 4.39 -3.56
N PRO A 248 -3.71 4.47 -4.88
CA PRO A 248 -3.70 5.74 -5.58
C PRO A 248 -5.11 6.25 -5.87
N GLY A 249 -5.20 7.58 -5.99
CA GLY A 249 -6.32 8.25 -6.62
C GLY A 249 -6.54 7.78 -8.07
N ARG A 250 -7.68 8.16 -8.66
CA ARG A 250 -8.13 7.62 -9.96
C ARG A 250 -7.49 8.33 -11.17
N SER A 251 -6.57 9.24 -10.94
CA SER A 251 -5.82 9.96 -11.98
C SER A 251 -4.50 9.23 -12.29
N SER A 252 -4.14 9.15 -13.57
CA SER A 252 -2.86 8.56 -13.99
C SER A 252 -1.63 9.28 -13.42
N ARG A 253 -1.79 10.55 -13.01
CA ARG A 253 -0.75 11.37 -12.36
C ARG A 253 -0.57 11.06 -10.87
N ALA A 254 -1.54 10.40 -10.23
CA ALA A 254 -1.51 10.14 -8.79
C ALA A 254 -0.33 9.21 -8.40
N PRO A 255 -0.10 8.06 -9.05
CA PRO A 255 1.04 7.20 -8.75
C PRO A 255 2.39 7.93 -8.80
N PHE A 256 2.65 8.72 -9.84
CA PHE A 256 3.89 9.48 -9.98
C PHE A 256 4.09 10.50 -8.85
N GLN A 257 3.04 11.24 -8.49
CA GLN A 257 3.13 12.20 -7.39
C GLN A 257 3.41 11.50 -6.05
N ILE A 258 2.76 10.36 -5.81
CA ILE A 258 2.94 9.60 -4.56
C ILE A 258 4.36 9.05 -4.46
N ILE A 259 4.88 8.41 -5.51
CA ILE A 259 6.27 7.90 -5.52
C ILE A 259 7.27 9.02 -5.26
N ARG A 260 7.08 10.18 -5.89
CA ARG A 260 7.93 11.35 -5.65
C ARG A 260 7.93 11.77 -4.17
N ILE A 261 6.76 11.88 -3.54
CA ILE A 261 6.65 12.27 -2.12
C ILE A 261 7.33 11.23 -1.23
N LEU A 262 7.11 9.94 -1.49
CA LEU A 262 7.74 8.86 -0.74
C LEU A 262 9.27 8.91 -0.86
N GLN A 263 9.82 9.08 -2.07
CA GLN A 263 11.26 9.23 -2.30
C GLN A 263 11.86 10.45 -1.61
N GLU A 264 11.20 11.61 -1.73
CA GLU A 264 11.64 12.86 -1.08
C GLU A 264 11.66 12.72 0.46
N ALA A 265 10.78 11.88 1.03
CA ALA A 265 10.73 11.58 2.46
C ALA A 265 11.59 10.36 2.88
N GLY A 266 12.35 9.75 1.95
CA GLY A 266 13.33 8.70 2.26
C GLY A 266 12.83 7.25 2.21
N ALA A 267 11.65 7.01 1.63
CA ALA A 267 11.13 5.65 1.40
C ALA A 267 12.01 4.83 0.43
N ASP A 268 12.08 3.52 0.65
CA ASP A 268 12.65 2.57 -0.29
C ASP A 268 11.57 2.10 -1.28
N ILE A 269 11.58 2.69 -2.47
CA ILE A 269 10.60 2.40 -3.52
C ILE A 269 10.69 0.94 -4.00
N SER A 270 11.84 0.28 -3.87
CA SER A 270 11.97 -1.13 -4.23
C SER A 270 11.17 -2.08 -3.33
N LYS A 271 10.63 -1.55 -2.21
CA LYS A 271 9.74 -2.22 -1.24
C LYS A 271 8.34 -1.59 -1.20
N THR A 272 8.00 -0.74 -2.16
CA THR A 272 6.69 -0.10 -2.26
C THR A 272 5.85 -0.76 -3.35
N VAL A 273 4.58 -1.01 -3.06
CA VAL A 273 3.55 -1.50 -3.98
C VAL A 273 2.65 -0.35 -4.37
N MET A 274 2.45 -0.18 -5.67
CA MET A 274 1.41 0.69 -6.20
C MET A 274 0.21 -0.17 -6.63
N SER A 275 -0.87 -0.10 -5.84
CA SER A 275 -2.13 -0.81 -6.08
C SER A 275 -2.94 -0.19 -7.22
N HIS A 276 -3.92 -0.93 -7.71
CA HIS A 276 -4.93 -0.49 -8.67
C HIS A 276 -4.38 0.08 -9.98
N LEU A 277 -3.23 -0.40 -10.46
CA LEU A 277 -2.71 0.03 -11.76
C LEU A 277 -3.62 -0.41 -12.92
N ASP A 278 -4.48 -1.41 -12.70
CA ASP A 278 -5.54 -1.84 -13.62
C ASP A 278 -6.35 -0.67 -14.16
N ARG A 279 -6.77 0.22 -13.26
CA ARG A 279 -7.70 1.32 -13.52
C ARG A 279 -7.02 2.69 -13.63
N THR A 280 -5.76 2.81 -13.21
CA THR A 280 -5.15 4.13 -12.95
C THR A 280 -4.23 4.60 -14.07
N ILE A 281 -3.36 3.74 -14.59
CA ILE A 281 -2.47 4.08 -15.70
C ILE A 281 -2.87 3.25 -16.90
N LEU A 282 -3.62 3.85 -17.84
CA LEU A 282 -4.16 3.09 -18.97
C LEU A 282 -3.26 3.08 -20.22
N ASP A 283 -2.49 4.14 -20.40
CA ASP A 283 -1.57 4.28 -21.51
C ASP A 283 -0.34 3.38 -21.35
N LYS A 284 0.07 2.74 -22.45
CA LYS A 284 1.23 1.82 -22.44
C LYS A 284 2.53 2.57 -22.12
N LYS A 285 2.75 3.74 -22.72
CA LYS A 285 4.00 4.48 -22.57
C LYS A 285 4.13 5.00 -21.15
N GLU A 286 3.07 5.60 -20.61
CA GLU A 286 3.00 6.07 -19.22
C GLU A 286 3.22 4.92 -18.23
N LEU A 287 2.66 3.73 -18.49
CA LEU A 287 2.90 2.55 -17.65
C LEU A 287 4.37 2.14 -17.63
N LEU A 288 5.05 2.12 -18.77
CA LEU A 288 6.47 1.76 -18.84
C LEU A 288 7.37 2.83 -18.21
N GLU A 289 7.04 4.11 -18.36
CA GLU A 289 7.72 5.20 -17.65
C GLU A 289 7.55 5.06 -16.14
N PHE A 290 6.35 4.71 -15.66
CA PHE A 290 6.10 4.47 -14.24
C PHE A 290 6.86 3.23 -13.72
N ALA A 291 6.89 2.15 -14.50
CA ALA A 291 7.57 0.90 -14.13
C ALA A 291 9.08 1.10 -13.87
N GLN A 292 9.72 2.03 -14.60
CA GLN A 292 11.13 2.38 -14.40
C GLN A 292 11.44 2.95 -13.01
N LEU A 293 10.43 3.45 -12.28
CA LEU A 293 10.61 3.95 -10.92
C LEU A 293 10.92 2.85 -9.89
N GLY A 294 10.75 1.57 -10.27
CA GLY A 294 11.24 0.42 -9.52
C GLY A 294 10.35 -0.08 -8.38
N CYS A 295 9.13 0.45 -8.26
CA CYS A 295 8.11 -0.09 -7.34
C CYS A 295 7.50 -1.39 -7.88
N TYR A 296 6.77 -2.10 -7.02
CA TYR A 296 5.90 -3.18 -7.45
C TYR A 296 4.62 -2.63 -8.08
N LEU A 297 4.26 -3.21 -9.22
CA LEU A 297 3.12 -2.91 -10.05
C LEU A 297 2.01 -3.91 -9.74
N GLU A 298 1.02 -3.49 -8.97
CA GLU A 298 -0.04 -4.40 -8.53
C GLU A 298 -1.29 -4.27 -9.41
N TYR A 299 -1.73 -5.45 -9.87
CA TYR A 299 -2.96 -5.67 -10.61
C TYR A 299 -3.94 -6.44 -9.72
N ASP A 300 -4.63 -5.70 -8.87
CA ASP A 300 -5.45 -6.23 -7.78
C ASP A 300 -6.94 -6.26 -8.10
N LEU A 301 -7.37 -5.92 -9.32
CA LEU A 301 -8.81 -5.87 -9.64
C LEU A 301 -9.31 -7.10 -10.43
N PHE A 302 -8.63 -8.24 -10.38
CA PHE A 302 -9.08 -9.45 -11.09
C PHE A 302 -10.48 -9.88 -10.63
N GLY A 303 -11.32 -10.28 -11.60
CA GLY A 303 -12.73 -10.61 -11.39
C GLY A 303 -13.67 -9.39 -11.38
N THR A 304 -13.15 -8.16 -11.47
CA THR A 304 -13.96 -6.94 -11.54
C THR A 304 -14.13 -6.47 -12.99
N GLU A 305 -15.38 -6.47 -13.46
CA GLU A 305 -15.81 -5.91 -14.74
C GLU A 305 -17.08 -5.07 -14.54
N LEU A 306 -16.93 -3.75 -14.61
CA LEU A 306 -18.02 -2.80 -14.42
C LEU A 306 -18.26 -2.02 -15.72
N LEU A 307 -19.52 -1.93 -16.12
CA LEU A 307 -19.90 -1.03 -17.23
C LEU A 307 -19.80 0.43 -16.80
N HIS A 308 -20.20 0.71 -15.56
CA HIS A 308 -20.17 2.04 -14.97
C HIS A 308 -19.44 1.95 -13.63
N TYR A 309 -18.22 2.47 -13.58
CA TYR A 309 -17.46 2.58 -12.34
C TYR A 309 -17.88 3.86 -11.60
N GLN A 310 -18.76 3.71 -10.61
CA GLN A 310 -19.41 4.84 -9.92
C GLN A 310 -18.42 5.83 -9.29
N LEU A 311 -17.24 5.35 -8.87
CA LEU A 311 -16.22 6.17 -8.23
C LEU A 311 -15.40 7.01 -9.23
N CYS A 312 -15.43 6.67 -10.52
CA CYS A 312 -14.82 7.46 -11.59
C CYS A 312 -15.42 7.05 -12.95
N PRO A 313 -16.50 7.72 -13.40
CA PRO A 313 -17.25 7.33 -14.60
C PRO A 313 -16.45 7.34 -15.90
N ASP A 314 -15.37 8.10 -15.96
CA ASP A 314 -14.52 8.25 -17.15
C ASP A 314 -13.55 7.06 -17.36
N ILE A 315 -13.49 6.12 -16.41
CA ILE A 315 -12.62 4.94 -16.49
C ILE A 315 -13.40 3.75 -17.04
N ASP A 316 -12.95 3.28 -18.21
CA ASP A 316 -13.34 1.99 -18.75
C ASP A 316 -12.61 0.87 -18.00
N MET A 317 -13.32 0.20 -17.09
CA MET A 317 -12.74 -0.88 -16.30
C MET A 317 -12.27 -2.04 -17.20
N PRO A 318 -11.00 -2.45 -17.11
CA PRO A 318 -10.54 -3.60 -17.87
C PRO A 318 -11.20 -4.88 -17.37
N ASP A 319 -11.45 -5.82 -18.29
CA ASP A 319 -11.75 -7.21 -17.98
C ASP A 319 -10.46 -8.00 -17.69
N ASP A 320 -10.59 -9.23 -17.19
CA ASP A 320 -9.42 -10.04 -16.85
C ASP A 320 -8.56 -10.41 -18.05
N ASN A 321 -9.12 -10.49 -19.27
CA ASN A 321 -8.31 -10.73 -20.45
C ASN A 321 -7.44 -9.52 -20.79
N LYS A 322 -7.91 -8.29 -20.55
CA LYS A 322 -7.11 -7.07 -20.64
C LYS A 322 -6.02 -7.04 -19.56
N ARG A 323 -6.34 -7.40 -18.31
CA ARG A 323 -5.34 -7.52 -17.23
C ARG A 323 -4.23 -8.52 -17.56
N ILE A 324 -4.59 -9.72 -18.02
CA ILE A 324 -3.62 -10.74 -18.47
C ILE A 324 -2.72 -10.20 -19.58
N ARG A 325 -3.27 -9.45 -20.55
CA ARG A 325 -2.46 -8.83 -21.62
C ARG A 325 -1.48 -7.79 -21.08
N ARG A 326 -1.86 -7.04 -20.04
CA ARG A 326 -0.97 -6.07 -19.41
C ARG A 326 0.14 -6.70 -18.59
N VAL A 327 -0.19 -7.71 -17.79
CA VAL A 327 0.81 -8.51 -17.08
C VAL A 327 1.81 -9.08 -18.08
N ARG A 328 1.34 -9.67 -19.19
CA ARG A 328 2.20 -10.17 -20.26
C ARG A 328 3.09 -9.07 -20.85
N LEU A 329 2.54 -7.90 -21.15
CA LEU A 329 3.31 -6.76 -21.66
C LEU A 329 4.47 -6.42 -20.71
N LEU A 330 4.21 -6.31 -19.41
CA LEU A 330 5.24 -5.98 -18.42
C LEU A 330 6.33 -7.07 -18.33
N VAL A 331 5.94 -8.34 -18.45
CA VAL A 331 6.90 -9.47 -18.54
C VAL A 331 7.75 -9.38 -19.81
N GLU A 332 7.14 -9.09 -20.96
CA GLU A 332 7.87 -8.93 -22.24
C GLU A 332 8.86 -7.75 -22.19
N GLU A 333 8.61 -6.76 -21.35
CA GLU A 333 9.44 -5.57 -21.13
C GLU A 333 10.42 -5.76 -19.94
N GLY A 334 10.49 -6.95 -19.33
CA GLY A 334 11.48 -7.32 -18.31
C GLY A 334 11.14 -6.95 -16.86
N TYR A 335 9.87 -6.70 -16.56
CA TYR A 335 9.40 -6.34 -15.21
C TYR A 335 8.79 -7.52 -14.43
N GLU A 336 9.08 -8.77 -14.79
CA GLU A 336 8.40 -9.94 -14.18
C GLU A 336 8.51 -10.00 -12.65
N ASP A 337 9.65 -9.56 -12.08
CA ASP A 337 9.92 -9.55 -10.64
C ASP A 337 9.27 -8.37 -9.90
N ARG A 338 8.54 -7.51 -10.63
CA ARG A 338 7.87 -6.32 -10.10
C ARG A 338 6.36 -6.37 -10.27
N ILE A 339 5.77 -7.49 -10.67
CA ILE A 339 4.33 -7.61 -10.87
C ILE A 339 3.70 -8.36 -9.69
N LEU A 340 2.61 -7.82 -9.15
CA LEU A 340 1.77 -8.48 -8.17
C LEU A 340 0.34 -8.58 -8.69
N VAL A 341 -0.41 -9.58 -8.22
CA VAL A 341 -1.80 -9.81 -8.61
C VAL A 341 -2.67 -10.18 -7.41
N ALA A 342 -3.89 -9.66 -7.39
CA ALA A 342 -4.88 -9.92 -6.35
C ALA A 342 -6.30 -9.62 -6.85
N HIS A 343 -7.29 -9.69 -5.96
CA HIS A 343 -8.69 -9.41 -6.30
C HIS A 343 -9.26 -8.15 -5.65
N ASP A 344 -8.71 -7.67 -4.52
CA ASP A 344 -9.29 -6.55 -3.76
C ASP A 344 -10.77 -6.83 -3.44
N ILE A 345 -11.08 -8.01 -2.88
CA ILE A 345 -12.46 -8.32 -2.49
C ILE A 345 -12.85 -7.42 -1.31
N HIS A 346 -13.64 -6.36 -1.58
CA HIS A 346 -14.15 -5.41 -0.59
C HIS A 346 -15.68 -5.33 -0.49
N THR A 347 -16.43 -6.15 -1.25
CA THR A 347 -17.90 -6.14 -1.26
C THR A 347 -18.51 -7.54 -1.19
N LYS A 348 -19.69 -7.67 -0.56
CA LYS A 348 -20.36 -8.96 -0.34
C LYS A 348 -20.63 -9.70 -1.65
N THR A 349 -21.11 -9.02 -2.68
CA THR A 349 -21.45 -9.64 -3.98
C THR A 349 -20.27 -10.26 -4.73
N ARG A 350 -19.03 -10.01 -4.28
CA ARG A 350 -17.83 -10.66 -4.82
C ARG A 350 -17.52 -12.01 -4.14
N LEU A 351 -18.17 -12.33 -3.03
CA LEU A 351 -18.12 -13.62 -2.36
C LEU A 351 -18.95 -14.67 -3.12
N MET A 352 -18.47 -15.91 -3.16
CA MET A 352 -19.12 -17.10 -3.72
C MET A 352 -20.52 -17.34 -3.12
N LYS A 353 -20.73 -17.04 -1.84
CA LYS A 353 -22.06 -17.08 -1.19
C LYS A 353 -23.13 -16.30 -1.95
N TYR A 354 -22.72 -15.23 -2.63
CA TYR A 354 -23.59 -14.35 -3.41
C TYR A 354 -23.42 -14.53 -4.92
N GLY A 355 -22.78 -15.63 -5.36
CA GLY A 355 -22.50 -15.89 -6.78
C GLY A 355 -21.31 -15.11 -7.34
N GLY A 356 -20.50 -14.51 -6.47
CA GLY A 356 -19.24 -13.86 -6.83
C GLY A 356 -18.11 -14.86 -7.10
N HIS A 357 -16.96 -14.33 -7.50
CA HIS A 357 -15.81 -15.14 -7.92
C HIS A 357 -14.96 -15.67 -6.75
N GLY A 358 -15.04 -15.02 -5.59
CA GLY A 358 -14.30 -15.36 -4.38
C GLY A 358 -12.78 -15.27 -4.48
N TYR A 359 -12.10 -15.62 -3.39
CA TYR A 359 -10.64 -15.48 -3.25
C TYR A 359 -9.83 -16.50 -4.09
N SER A 360 -10.49 -17.50 -4.69
CA SER A 360 -9.80 -18.52 -5.49
C SER A 360 -9.77 -18.23 -6.99
N HIS A 361 -10.36 -17.12 -7.45
CA HIS A 361 -10.55 -16.85 -8.86
C HIS A 361 -9.24 -16.81 -9.66
N ILE A 362 -8.20 -16.15 -9.12
CA ILE A 362 -6.88 -16.13 -9.75
C ILE A 362 -6.33 -17.54 -9.94
N LEU A 363 -6.37 -18.38 -8.90
CA LEU A 363 -5.79 -19.72 -8.95
C LEU A 363 -6.57 -20.67 -9.87
N THR A 364 -7.90 -20.54 -9.90
CA THR A 364 -8.79 -21.50 -10.57
C THR A 364 -9.15 -21.11 -12.00
N ASN A 365 -9.09 -19.82 -12.34
CA ASN A 365 -9.51 -19.32 -13.66
C ASN A 365 -8.39 -18.54 -14.37
N VAL A 366 -7.80 -17.55 -13.71
CA VAL A 366 -6.81 -16.65 -14.33
C VAL A 366 -5.52 -17.39 -14.64
N VAL A 367 -4.95 -18.13 -13.68
CA VAL A 367 -3.71 -18.90 -13.86
C VAL A 367 -3.86 -19.93 -14.98
N PRO A 368 -4.89 -20.80 -15.01
CA PRO A 368 -5.11 -21.69 -16.15
C PRO A 368 -5.22 -20.95 -17.48
N LYS A 369 -5.92 -19.82 -17.52
CA LYS A 369 -6.04 -18.99 -18.73
C LYS A 369 -4.70 -18.42 -19.19
N MET A 370 -3.87 -17.98 -18.26
CA MET A 370 -2.53 -17.47 -18.52
C MET A 370 -1.63 -18.56 -19.11
N LEU A 371 -1.62 -19.76 -18.52
CA LEU A 371 -0.82 -20.91 -18.98
C LEU A 371 -1.22 -21.40 -20.39
N LEU A 372 -2.48 -21.24 -20.79
CA LEU A 372 -2.94 -21.58 -22.14
C LEU A 372 -2.46 -20.61 -23.22
N ARG A 373 -2.03 -19.39 -22.87
CA ARG A 373 -1.57 -18.38 -23.84
C ARG A 373 -0.06 -18.50 -24.05
N ALA A 374 0.34 -18.72 -25.31
CA ALA A 374 1.75 -18.72 -25.70
C ALA A 374 2.45 -17.42 -25.25
N GLY A 375 3.59 -17.54 -24.57
CA GLY A 375 4.41 -16.43 -24.09
C GLY A 375 4.35 -16.16 -22.58
N VAL A 376 3.41 -16.76 -21.85
CA VAL A 376 3.43 -16.73 -20.39
C VAL A 376 4.17 -17.96 -19.89
N THR A 377 5.40 -17.78 -19.43
CA THR A 377 6.22 -18.89 -18.93
C THR A 377 5.79 -19.29 -17.51
N THR A 378 6.24 -20.44 -17.04
CA THR A 378 6.06 -20.87 -15.64
C THR A 378 6.59 -19.82 -14.64
N LYS A 379 7.51 -18.94 -15.04
CA LYS A 379 7.99 -17.83 -14.20
C LYS A 379 6.96 -16.72 -14.01
N THR A 380 6.15 -16.38 -15.01
CA THR A 380 5.07 -15.38 -14.85
C THR A 380 3.98 -15.88 -13.90
N TYR A 381 3.81 -17.20 -13.80
CA TYR A 381 2.93 -17.82 -12.81
C TYR A 381 3.46 -17.63 -11.36
N GLU A 382 4.76 -17.34 -11.19
CA GLU A 382 5.35 -17.02 -9.88
C GLU A 382 5.15 -15.55 -9.47
N CYS A 383 4.50 -14.70 -10.28
CA CYS A 383 4.11 -13.34 -9.86
C CYS A 383 3.12 -13.34 -8.67
N ILE A 384 2.61 -14.51 -8.26
CA ILE A 384 1.87 -14.73 -7.02
C ILE A 384 2.87 -14.94 -5.87
N ARG A 385 3.62 -13.89 -5.50
CA ARG A 385 4.65 -13.90 -4.45
C ARG A 385 4.39 -12.82 -3.41
N VAL A 386 4.93 -13.02 -2.21
CA VAL A 386 4.93 -12.03 -1.12
C VAL A 386 6.15 -11.15 -1.21
N ILE A 387 5.97 -9.86 -0.97
CA ILE A 387 7.07 -8.98 -0.60
C ILE A 387 7.44 -9.30 0.85
N ALA A 388 8.45 -10.16 1.03
CA ALA A 388 9.00 -10.40 2.36
C ALA A 388 9.82 -9.18 2.82
N GLN A 389 10.00 -9.03 4.14
CA GLN A 389 10.98 -8.10 4.69
C GLN A 389 12.38 -8.63 4.33
N THR A 390 12.90 -8.33 3.13
CA THR A 390 14.20 -8.85 2.71
C THR A 390 15.35 -8.05 3.31
N GLU A 391 16.43 -8.75 3.66
CA GLU A 391 17.77 -8.16 3.68
C GLU A 391 18.08 -7.55 2.31
N ARG A 392 18.90 -6.50 2.27
CA ARG A 392 19.41 -5.90 1.03
C ARG A 392 19.95 -7.01 0.12
N LEU A 393 19.24 -7.34 -0.95
CA LEU A 393 19.86 -8.01 -2.08
C LEU A 393 20.81 -7.00 -2.74
N PRO A 394 22.06 -7.37 -3.05
CA PRO A 394 22.96 -6.46 -3.76
C PRO A 394 22.30 -6.05 -5.08
N SER A 395 22.17 -4.74 -5.29
CA SER A 395 21.63 -4.17 -6.50
C SER A 395 22.45 -4.66 -7.70
N GLN A 396 21.89 -5.54 -8.52
CA GLN A 396 22.43 -5.85 -9.85
C GLN A 396 22.03 -4.82 -10.91
N PHE A 397 21.36 -3.73 -10.51
CA PHE A 397 21.14 -2.60 -11.39
C PHE A 397 22.35 -1.66 -11.33
N PRO A 398 22.98 -1.34 -12.49
CA PRO A 398 23.98 -0.30 -12.52
C PRO A 398 23.33 1.03 -12.12
N PRO A 399 24.05 1.92 -11.40
CA PRO A 399 23.52 3.23 -11.04
C PRO A 399 23.15 4.01 -12.31
N PRO A 400 22.13 4.90 -12.24
CA PRO A 400 21.78 5.75 -13.36
C PRO A 400 22.98 6.64 -13.71
N LEU A 401 23.45 6.53 -14.96
CA LEU A 401 24.48 7.40 -15.50
C LEU A 401 23.92 8.82 -15.60
N LEU A 402 24.29 9.65 -14.63
CA LEU A 402 24.16 11.10 -14.75
C LEU A 402 25.41 11.66 -15.45
N ASP A 403 25.16 12.02 -16.70
CA ASP A 403 25.73 13.13 -17.47
C ASP A 403 27.22 13.13 -17.82
N GLN A 404 27.52 13.02 -19.12
CA GLN A 404 28.50 13.87 -19.78
C GLN A 404 28.03 14.24 -21.19
N ALA A 405 27.61 15.50 -21.34
CA ALA A 405 27.62 16.21 -22.61
C ALA A 405 29.01 16.13 -23.29
N SER A 406 29.04 15.81 -24.59
CA SER A 406 30.04 16.21 -25.61
C SER A 406 29.65 15.58 -26.97
N VAL A 407 29.16 16.33 -27.97
CA VAL A 407 29.94 16.91 -29.09
C VAL A 407 30.14 15.95 -30.29
N VAL A 408 29.40 16.26 -31.37
CA VAL A 408 29.79 16.33 -32.81
C VAL A 408 29.81 15.09 -33.74
N ALA A 409 29.21 15.33 -34.93
CA ALA A 409 29.38 14.74 -36.28
C ALA A 409 28.86 13.30 -36.48
N LEU A 410 28.07 12.97 -37.50
CA LEU A 410 27.76 13.55 -38.82
C LEU A 410 26.29 13.25 -39.17
#